data_AF-U7V9H7-F1
#
_entry.id   AF-U7V9H7-F1
#
_cell.length_a   1.000
_cell.length_b   1.000
_cell.length_c   1.000
_cell.angle_alpha   90.00
_cell.angle_beta   90.00
_cell.angle_gamma   90.00
#
_symmetry.space_group_name_H-M   'P 1'
#
loop_
_entity.id
_entity.type
_entity.pdbx_description
1 polymer ?
#
loop_
_entity_poly.entity_id
_entity_poly.type
_entity_poly.pdbx_seq_one_letter_code
_entity_poly.pdbx_strand_id
1 'polypeptide(L)'
;MNNPPDRAIKSSGKIASATRHAEEDVANEFVEAVEKAGLSNEEVKGVLHLYQSNPSGVCPTCLSGLGNPDKASGVIKQLSERYPNLKIKVSSNQVEGVRVTGRSNFTVQNGKYVD
;
A
#
# COMPACT_ATOMS: atom_id res chain seq x y z
N MET A 1 -21.06 -9.83 -18.50
CA MET A 1 -20.34 -8.84 -17.68
C MET A 1 -18.98 -9.42 -17.33
N ASN A 2 -17.87 -8.76 -17.67
CA ASN A 2 -16.56 -9.20 -17.20
C ASN A 2 -16.45 -8.84 -15.72
N ASN A 3 -16.42 -9.85 -14.86
CA ASN A 3 -16.11 -9.66 -13.45
C ASN A 3 -14.72 -8.98 -13.39
N PRO A 4 -14.54 -7.86 -12.67
CA PRO A 4 -13.19 -7.32 -12.50
C PRO A 4 -12.31 -8.42 -11.90
N PRO A 5 -11.04 -8.55 -12.34
CA PRO A 5 -10.14 -9.58 -11.83
C PRO A 5 -10.13 -9.54 -10.30
N ASP A 6 -10.15 -10.71 -9.66
CA ASP A 6 -10.10 -10.75 -8.20
C ASP A 6 -8.75 -10.18 -7.74
N ARG A 7 -8.81 -9.10 -6.96
CA ARG A 7 -7.62 -8.36 -6.51
C ARG A 7 -7.23 -8.85 -5.13
N ALA A 8 -6.01 -9.33 -4.99
CA ALA A 8 -5.55 -9.91 -3.75
C ALA A 8 -5.37 -8.85 -2.63
N ILE A 9 -5.15 -7.58 -2.98
CA ILE A 9 -5.13 -6.43 -2.06
C ILE A 9 -6.30 -5.51 -2.42
N LYS A 10 -7.11 -5.10 -1.43
CA LYS A 10 -8.32 -4.27 -1.66
C LYS A 10 -8.36 -3.06 -0.72
N SER A 11 -8.81 -1.90 -1.20
CA SER A 11 -9.07 -0.77 -0.30
C SER A 11 -10.11 -1.12 0.77
N SER A 12 -9.97 -0.54 1.97
CA SER A 12 -10.97 -0.62 3.04
C SER A 12 -12.16 0.33 2.84
N GLY A 13 -12.10 1.20 1.83
CA GLY A 13 -13.17 2.13 1.48
C GLY A 13 -14.41 1.41 0.92
N LYS A 14 -15.59 1.92 1.26
CA LYS A 14 -16.89 1.35 0.81
C LYS A 14 -17.49 2.06 -0.40
N ILE A 15 -16.92 3.20 -0.81
CA ILE A 15 -17.42 4.03 -1.90
C ILE A 15 -16.45 3.98 -3.08
N ALA A 16 -16.96 4.16 -4.31
CA ALA A 16 -16.18 4.04 -5.53
C ALA A 16 -14.93 4.94 -5.54
N SER A 17 -15.05 6.18 -5.08
CA SER A 17 -13.95 7.15 -5.03
C SER A 17 -12.85 6.82 -4.00
N ALA A 18 -13.05 5.82 -3.15
CA ALA A 18 -12.08 5.38 -2.14
C ALA A 18 -11.46 4.01 -2.48
N THR A 19 -11.71 3.49 -3.69
CA THR A 19 -11.19 2.20 -4.17
C THR A 19 -10.40 2.41 -5.45
N ARG A 20 -9.52 1.45 -5.81
CA ARG A 20 -8.75 1.49 -7.07
C ARG A 20 -7.89 2.75 -7.19
N HIS A 21 -7.26 3.14 -6.08
CA HIS A 21 -6.24 4.18 -6.13
C HIS A 21 -4.91 3.58 -6.56
N ALA A 22 -3.97 4.43 -6.98
CA ALA A 22 -2.69 4.00 -7.50
C ALA A 22 -1.92 3.06 -6.55
N GLU A 23 -2.05 3.25 -5.22
CA GLU A 23 -1.45 2.35 -4.23
C GLU A 23 -2.00 0.94 -4.33
N GLU A 24 -3.30 0.80 -4.61
CA GLU A 24 -3.97 -0.51 -4.74
C GLU A 24 -3.52 -1.23 -6.00
N ASP A 25 -3.39 -0.51 -7.11
CA ASP A 25 -2.97 -1.08 -8.38
C ASP A 25 -1.51 -1.54 -8.30
N VAL A 26 -0.59 -0.70 -7.82
CA VAL A 26 0.83 -1.07 -7.65
C VAL A 26 0.99 -2.23 -6.65
N ALA A 27 0.20 -2.27 -5.58
CA ALA A 27 0.23 -3.38 -4.63
C ALA A 27 -0.17 -4.71 -5.30
N ASN A 28 -1.19 -4.71 -6.17
CA ASN A 28 -1.61 -5.91 -6.88
C ASN A 28 -0.65 -6.29 -8.00
N GLU A 29 -0.06 -5.33 -8.73
CA GLU A 29 1.01 -5.60 -9.70
C GLU A 29 2.23 -6.27 -9.05
N PHE A 30 2.62 -5.80 -7.86
CA PHE A 30 3.70 -6.42 -7.09
C PHE A 30 3.35 -7.85 -6.68
N VAL A 31 2.12 -8.08 -6.21
CA VAL A 31 1.66 -9.42 -5.83
C VAL A 31 1.70 -10.37 -7.03
N GLU A 32 1.17 -9.93 -8.18
CA GLU A 32 1.17 -10.71 -9.41
C GLU A 32 2.59 -11.04 -9.87
N ALA A 33 3.53 -10.10 -9.74
CA ALA A 33 4.94 -10.34 -10.08
C ALA A 33 5.61 -11.37 -9.16
N VAL A 34 5.32 -11.34 -7.85
CA VAL A 34 5.82 -12.33 -6.89
C VAL A 34 5.23 -13.72 -7.17
N GLU A 35 3.93 -13.80 -7.42
CA GLU A 35 3.24 -15.06 -7.75
C GLU A 35 3.78 -15.67 -9.04
N LYS A 36 3.99 -14.85 -10.08
CA LYS A 36 4.63 -15.27 -11.34
C LYS A 36 6.07 -15.74 -11.15
N ALA A 37 6.80 -15.17 -10.19
CA ALA A 37 8.14 -15.61 -9.84
C ALA A 37 8.17 -16.91 -9.03
N GLY A 38 7.01 -17.42 -8.57
CA GLY A 38 6.91 -18.64 -7.78
C GLY A 38 7.50 -18.52 -6.37
N LEU A 39 7.63 -17.29 -5.85
CA LEU A 39 8.18 -17.03 -4.52
C LEU A 39 7.08 -17.12 -3.47
N SER A 40 7.40 -17.69 -2.30
CA SER A 40 6.53 -17.57 -1.13
C SER A 40 6.60 -16.16 -0.53
N ASN A 41 5.54 -15.80 0.19
CA ASN A 41 5.40 -14.50 0.83
C ASN A 41 6.55 -14.19 1.82
N GLU A 42 7.04 -15.20 2.52
CA GLU A 42 8.11 -15.13 3.51
C GLU A 42 9.49 -14.98 2.87
N GLU A 43 9.67 -15.48 1.64
CA GLU A 43 10.93 -15.36 0.89
C GLU A 43 11.15 -13.95 0.34
N VAL A 44 10.06 -13.20 0.12
CA VAL A 44 10.12 -11.81 -0.35
C VAL A 44 10.68 -10.90 0.74
N LYS A 45 11.92 -10.46 0.53
CA LYS A 45 12.67 -9.59 1.44
C LYS A 45 13.41 -8.50 0.68
N GLY A 46 13.69 -7.40 1.35
CA GLY A 46 14.37 -6.24 0.76
C GLY A 46 13.61 -4.96 1.02
N VAL A 47 13.77 -3.97 0.13
CA VAL A 47 13.11 -2.66 0.23
C VAL A 47 12.32 -2.39 -1.05
N LEU A 48 10.99 -2.31 -0.93
CA LEU A 48 10.12 -1.77 -1.96
C LEU A 48 10.01 -0.26 -1.78
N HIS A 49 10.50 0.49 -2.77
CA HIS A 49 10.35 1.95 -2.80
C HIS A 49 9.06 2.31 -3.54
N LEU A 50 8.08 2.80 -2.81
CA LEU A 50 6.82 3.30 -3.37
C LEU A 50 6.89 4.83 -3.45
N TYR A 51 7.11 5.37 -4.64
CA TYR A 51 7.10 6.80 -4.88
C TYR A 51 5.77 7.24 -5.49
N GLN A 52 5.12 8.23 -4.87
CA GLN A 52 3.91 8.84 -5.39
C GLN A 52 4.18 10.25 -5.91
N SER A 53 3.76 10.51 -7.15
CA SER A 53 3.79 11.86 -7.70
C SER A 53 2.75 12.80 -7.05
N ASN A 54 1.74 12.25 -6.36
CA ASN A 54 0.72 13.04 -5.67
C ASN A 54 1.33 13.76 -4.45
N PRO A 55 1.42 15.10 -4.45
CA PRO A 55 2.01 15.85 -3.35
C PRO A 55 1.19 15.84 -2.05
N SER A 56 -0.06 15.40 -2.11
CA SER A 56 -0.96 15.35 -0.95
C SER A 56 -0.61 14.22 0.02
N GLY A 57 0.24 13.27 -0.36
CA GLY A 57 0.57 12.08 0.41
C GLY A 57 -0.42 10.92 0.22
N VAL A 58 -0.12 9.79 0.85
CA VAL A 58 -1.00 8.60 0.84
C VAL A 58 -2.28 8.90 1.61
N CYS A 59 -3.43 8.59 1.03
CA CYS A 59 -4.71 8.91 1.64
C CYS A 59 -4.96 8.08 2.92
N PRO A 60 -5.77 8.58 3.88
CA PRO A 60 -6.05 7.87 5.13
C PRO A 60 -6.67 6.48 4.94
N THR A 61 -7.46 6.28 3.88
CA THR A 61 -8.08 4.98 3.57
C THR A 61 -7.04 3.94 3.17
N CYS A 62 -6.06 4.31 2.33
CA CYS A 62 -4.94 3.44 1.95
C CYS A 62 -4.05 3.06 3.15
N LEU A 63 -3.94 3.95 4.14
CA LEU A 63 -3.20 3.74 5.39
C LEU A 63 -4.02 3.07 6.52
N SER A 64 -5.30 2.80 6.30
CA SER A 64 -6.20 2.35 7.36
C SER A 64 -5.65 1.11 8.10
N GLY A 65 -5.82 1.07 9.42
CA GLY A 65 -5.35 -0.04 10.26
C GLY A 65 -3.84 -0.17 10.43
N LEU A 66 -3.03 0.61 9.73
CA LEU A 66 -1.57 0.52 9.87
C LEU A 66 -1.13 0.90 11.30
N GLY A 67 -0.50 -0.04 12.01
CA GLY A 67 -0.19 0.09 13.44
C GLY A 67 -1.40 0.00 14.40
N ASN A 68 -2.61 -0.29 13.90
CA ASN A 68 -3.81 -0.47 14.72
C ASN A 68 -4.62 -1.70 14.23
N PRO A 69 -4.57 -2.84 14.95
CA PRO A 69 -5.24 -4.08 14.53
C PRO A 69 -6.78 -3.99 14.56
N ASP A 70 -7.36 -3.04 15.30
CA ASP A 70 -8.81 -2.91 15.48
C ASP A 70 -9.52 -2.20 14.31
N LYS A 71 -8.74 -1.68 13.35
CA LYS A 71 -9.27 -1.02 12.14
C LYS A 71 -9.07 -1.89 10.92
N ALA A 72 -10.01 -1.79 9.97
CA ALA A 72 -9.91 -2.45 8.69
C ALA A 72 -8.59 -2.13 8.00
N SER A 73 -7.87 -3.16 7.56
CA SER A 73 -6.59 -3.01 6.86
C SER A 73 -6.79 -2.28 5.55
N GLY A 74 -6.12 -1.14 5.38
CA GLY A 74 -5.94 -0.48 4.11
C GLY A 74 -4.90 -1.20 3.25
N VAL A 75 -4.73 -0.73 2.03
CA VAL A 75 -3.85 -1.31 1.00
C VAL A 75 -2.43 -1.51 1.52
N ILE A 76 -1.85 -0.48 2.14
CA ILE A 76 -0.44 -0.52 2.58
C ILE A 76 -0.23 -1.54 3.70
N LYS A 77 -1.19 -1.64 4.63
CA LYS A 77 -1.14 -2.65 5.70
C LYS A 77 -1.25 -4.05 5.12
N GLN A 78 -2.22 -4.31 4.25
CA GLN A 78 -2.41 -5.63 3.65
C GLN A 78 -1.15 -6.09 2.88
N LEU A 79 -0.54 -5.21 2.08
CA LEU A 79 0.68 -5.53 1.35
C LEU A 79 1.84 -5.83 2.32
N SER A 80 1.99 -5.03 3.37
CA SER A 80 3.05 -5.19 4.37
C SER A 80 2.89 -6.45 5.23
N GLU A 81 1.66 -6.83 5.58
CA GLU A 81 1.36 -8.06 6.32
C GLU A 81 1.50 -9.30 5.44
N ARG A 82 1.15 -9.19 4.15
CA ARG A 82 1.36 -10.27 3.19
C ARG A 82 2.83 -10.59 3.01
N TYR A 83 3.71 -9.58 2.94
CA TYR A 83 5.15 -9.76 2.80
C TYR A 83 5.89 -9.33 4.08
N PRO A 84 5.90 -10.15 5.14
CA PRO A 84 6.35 -9.72 6.47
C PRO A 84 7.84 -9.34 6.52
N ASN A 85 8.66 -9.88 5.61
CA ASN A 85 10.09 -9.61 5.50
C ASN A 85 10.44 -8.46 4.54
N LEU A 86 9.44 -7.88 3.87
CA LEU A 86 9.61 -6.74 2.97
C LEU A 86 9.46 -5.42 3.74
N LYS A 87 10.46 -4.54 3.61
CA LYS A 87 10.32 -3.13 4.02
C LYS A 87 9.71 -2.36 2.87
N ILE A 88 8.66 -1.58 3.14
CA ILE A 88 8.03 -0.72 2.13
C ILE A 88 8.31 0.71 2.55
N LYS A 89 9.16 1.40 1.77
CA LYS A 89 9.50 2.80 1.98
C LYS A 89 8.64 3.64 1.04
N VAL A 90 7.70 4.38 1.63
CA VAL A 90 6.79 5.24 0.89
C VAL A 90 7.30 6.67 0.93
N SER A 91 7.29 7.31 -0.23
CA SER A 91 7.64 8.72 -0.39
C SER A 91 6.69 9.38 -1.38
N SER A 92 6.37 10.65 -1.16
CA SER A 92 5.55 11.44 -2.07
C SER A 92 6.32 12.66 -2.54
N ASN A 93 6.00 13.12 -3.75
CA ASN A 93 6.55 14.36 -4.27
C ASN A 93 6.26 15.52 -3.31
N GLN A 94 7.19 16.47 -3.18
CA GLN A 94 6.99 17.69 -2.40
C GLN A 94 6.92 18.87 -3.35
N VAL A 95 5.79 19.57 -3.34
CA VAL A 95 5.55 20.75 -4.17
C VAL A 95 5.24 21.92 -3.24
N GLU A 96 6.00 23.01 -3.39
CA GLU A 96 5.82 24.21 -2.56
C GLU A 96 4.40 24.76 -2.71
N GLY A 97 3.79 25.18 -1.60
CA GLY A 97 2.43 25.71 -1.56
C GLY A 97 1.31 24.65 -1.59
N VAL A 98 1.60 23.36 -1.80
CA VAL A 98 0.59 22.30 -1.72
C VAL A 98 0.43 21.79 -0.29
N ARG A 99 -0.81 21.79 0.20
CA ARG A 99 -1.14 21.24 1.52
C ARG A 99 -1.09 19.71 1.50
N VAL A 100 -0.19 19.14 2.29
CA VAL A 100 -0.19 17.71 2.62
C VAL A 100 -1.41 17.37 3.48
N THR A 101 -2.20 16.38 3.06
CA THR A 101 -3.41 15.94 3.77
C THR A 101 -3.33 14.48 4.22
N GLY A 102 -2.46 13.69 3.58
CA GLY A 102 -2.10 12.33 3.95
C GLY A 102 -0.75 12.23 4.64
N ARG A 103 -0.14 11.03 4.62
CA ARG A 103 1.23 10.81 5.08
C ARG A 103 2.16 10.67 3.88
N SER A 104 3.24 11.45 3.86
CA SER A 104 4.06 11.62 2.65
C SER A 104 5.38 10.88 2.68
N ASN A 105 5.95 10.59 3.85
CA ASN A 105 7.22 9.87 3.98
C ASN A 105 7.14 8.96 5.20
N PHE A 106 7.28 7.66 5.00
CA PHE A 106 7.25 6.68 6.09
C PHE A 106 7.73 5.32 5.60
N THR A 107 8.17 4.48 6.54
CA THR A 107 8.55 3.10 6.27
C THR A 107 7.63 2.16 7.04
N VAL A 108 7.17 1.09 6.38
CA VAL A 108 6.40 0.03 7.02
C VAL A 108 7.03 -1.33 6.83
N GLN A 109 6.83 -2.20 7.81
CA GLN A 109 7.17 -3.61 7.72
C GLN A 109 6.20 -4.40 8.61
N ASN A 110 5.75 -5.55 8.11
CA ASN A 110 4.82 -6.44 8.80
C ASN A 110 3.61 -5.70 9.44
N GLY A 111 2.96 -4.81 8.68
CA GLY A 111 1.77 -4.09 9.10
C GLY A 111 2.00 -2.95 10.11
N LYS A 112 3.25 -2.59 10.39
CA LYS A 112 3.62 -1.56 11.38
C LYS A 112 4.54 -0.52 10.78
N TYR A 113 4.50 0.70 11.32
CA TYR A 113 5.54 1.70 11.08
C TYR A 113 6.84 1.26 11.77
N VAL A 114 7.96 1.46 11.10
CA VAL A 114 9.29 1.03 11.58
C VAL A 114 10.36 2.12 11.51
N ASP A 115 9.96 3.35 11.17
CA ASP A 115 10.77 4.57 11.14
C ASP A 115 9.90 5.77 11.55
#